data_AF-A0A925AEC3-F1
#
_entry.id   AF-A0A925AEC3-F1
#
_cell.length_a   1.000
_cell.length_b   1.000
_cell.length_c   1.000
_cell.angle_alpha   90.00
_cell.angle_beta   90.00
_cell.angle_gamma   90.00
#
_symmetry.space_group_name_H-M   'P 1'
#
loop_
_entity.id
_entity.type
_entity.pdbx_description
1 polymer ?
#
loop_
_entity_poly.entity_id
_entity_poly.type
_entity_poly.pdbx_seq_one_letter_code
_entity_poly.pdbx_strand_id
1 'polypeptide(L)'
;MIPLPLPFAVQLVLAVAAFLIAPRIARASKPAWVGTSVVALGVLLCWPLLRVVPVQAIELMGARFVACIELTGLAVPAVLLFGVASRHLPRQSDRRAVLMLTAVAAIYFVKAGWWMVSPGVVGLGPTNIDGHGLCRQSTEYTCVAASMVTVLRARGIPAEETEMARLAYTQVGGGATDSRALWALESKLRGTELKPKYKRLDQAGLIAAAKPCMVQLDWGYFVSHMVPVMEASADRVVIGDPINGRREMTLQKFMAEWKGKAITVE
;
A
#
# COMPACT_ATOMS: atom_id res chain seq x y z
N MET A 1 16.78 11.87 -5.42
CA MET A 1 15.76 10.88 -4.97
C MET A 1 16.45 9.54 -4.79
N ILE A 2 16.27 8.85 -3.65
CA ILE A 2 16.78 7.48 -3.49
C ILE A 2 16.18 6.59 -4.60
N PRO A 3 16.98 5.82 -5.36
CA PRO A 3 16.47 4.93 -6.39
C PRO A 3 15.57 3.86 -5.75
N LEU A 4 14.40 3.62 -6.34
CA LEU A 4 13.43 2.63 -5.87
C LEU A 4 13.99 1.21 -5.65
N PRO A 5 14.95 0.72 -6.46
CA PRO A 5 15.57 -0.57 -6.20
C PRO A 5 16.31 -0.66 -4.86
N LEU A 6 16.71 0.45 -4.24
CA LEU A 6 17.49 0.44 -3.01
C LEU A 6 16.70 -0.16 -1.81
N PRO A 7 15.47 0.30 -1.48
CA PRO A 7 14.65 -0.37 -0.47
C PRO A 7 14.46 -1.88 -0.68
N PHE A 8 14.27 -2.32 -1.92
CA PHE A 8 14.16 -3.74 -2.25
C PHE A 8 15.48 -4.48 -1.98
N ALA A 9 16.61 -3.94 -2.49
CA ALA A 9 17.93 -4.52 -2.32
C ALA A 9 18.35 -4.60 -0.84
N VAL A 10 18.07 -3.56 -0.05
CA VAL A 10 18.34 -3.55 1.39
C VAL A 10 17.56 -4.66 2.09
N GLN A 11 16.25 -4.78 1.83
CA GLN A 11 15.43 -5.83 2.43
C GLN A 11 15.88 -7.24 1.99
N LEU A 12 16.27 -7.41 0.73
CA LEU A 12 16.82 -8.66 0.21
C LEU A 12 18.12 -9.04 0.93
N VAL A 13 19.05 -8.10 1.06
CA VAL A 13 20.32 -8.31 1.78
C VAL A 13 20.05 -8.67 3.24
N LEU A 14 19.12 -7.99 3.91
CA LEU A 14 18.74 -8.30 5.29
C LEU A 14 18.11 -9.69 5.41
N ALA A 15 17.25 -10.10 4.48
CA ALA A 15 16.64 -11.42 4.48
C ALA A 15 17.69 -12.53 4.23
N VAL A 16 18.61 -12.32 3.30
CA VAL A 16 19.73 -13.26 3.05
C VAL A 16 20.66 -13.32 4.26
N ALA A 17 21.01 -12.19 4.85
CA ALA A 17 21.82 -12.15 6.08
C ALA A 17 21.13 -12.89 7.23
N ALA A 18 19.82 -12.68 7.43
CA ALA A 18 19.02 -13.41 8.42
C ALA A 18 19.09 -14.92 8.21
N PHE A 19 18.97 -15.39 6.96
CA PHE A 19 19.10 -16.81 6.61
C PHE A 19 20.50 -17.37 6.93
N LEU A 20 21.55 -16.65 6.54
CA LEU A 20 22.95 -17.08 6.73
C LEU A 20 23.39 -17.07 8.20
N ILE A 21 22.83 -16.17 9.02
CA ILE A 21 23.14 -16.04 10.45
C ILE A 21 22.33 -17.02 11.30
N ALA A 22 21.14 -17.45 10.86
CA ALA A 22 20.26 -18.35 11.62
C ALA A 22 20.95 -19.61 12.19
N PRO A 23 21.86 -20.32 11.46
CA PRO A 23 22.58 -21.48 12.02
C PRO A 23 23.60 -21.12 13.12
N ARG A 24 24.11 -19.88 13.15
CA ARG A 24 24.96 -19.39 14.23
C ARG A 24 24.11 -19.07 15.46
N ILE A 25 22.98 -18.39 15.26
CA ILE A 25 22.03 -18.09 16.34
C ILE A 25 21.49 -19.37 16.98
N ALA A 26 21.11 -20.37 16.19
CA ALA A 26 20.61 -21.65 16.70
C ALA A 26 21.63 -22.44 17.53
N ARG A 27 22.94 -22.15 17.38
CA ARG A 27 24.02 -22.73 18.20
C ARG A 27 24.39 -21.88 19.42
N ALA A 28 23.83 -20.68 19.54
CA ALA A 28 24.04 -19.83 20.69
C ALA A 28 23.34 -20.37 21.95
N SER A 29 23.52 -19.69 23.08
CA SER A 29 22.87 -20.05 24.33
C SER A 29 21.35 -20.07 24.20
N LYS A 30 20.67 -20.91 25.01
CA LYS A 30 19.21 -21.03 24.99
C LYS A 30 18.48 -19.68 25.11
N PRO A 31 18.87 -18.77 26.02
CA PRO A 31 18.27 -17.45 26.08
C PRO A 31 18.39 -16.65 24.78
N ALA A 32 19.52 -16.75 24.08
CA ALA A 32 19.77 -15.96 22.87
C ALA A 32 18.89 -16.39 21.68
N TRP A 33 18.83 -17.69 21.37
CA TRP A 33 18.02 -18.14 20.22
C TRP A 33 16.52 -18.08 20.51
N VAL A 34 16.10 -18.35 21.76
CA VAL A 34 14.70 -18.19 22.19
C VAL A 34 14.30 -16.73 22.10
N GLY A 35 15.09 -15.82 22.68
CA GLY A 35 14.82 -14.38 22.63
C GLY A 35 14.72 -13.86 21.20
N THR A 36 15.64 -14.28 20.33
CA THR A 36 15.59 -13.92 18.90
C THR A 36 14.30 -14.41 18.23
N SER A 37 13.89 -15.64 18.52
CA SER A 37 12.66 -16.22 17.95
C SER A 37 11.41 -15.50 18.45
N VAL A 38 11.37 -15.15 19.74
CA VAL A 38 10.26 -14.38 20.34
C VAL A 38 10.17 -12.99 19.73
N VAL A 39 11.29 -12.30 19.54
CA VAL A 39 11.31 -10.97 18.89
C VAL A 39 10.85 -11.09 17.44
N ALA A 40 11.39 -12.05 16.67
CA ALA A 40 11.00 -12.25 15.27
C ALA A 40 9.50 -12.57 15.14
N LEU A 41 8.96 -13.43 16.02
CA LEU A 41 7.53 -13.73 16.09
C LEU A 41 6.70 -12.50 16.47
N GLY A 42 7.15 -11.72 17.46
CA GLY A 42 6.51 -10.48 17.85
C GLY A 42 6.41 -9.49 16.69
N VAL A 43 7.49 -9.31 15.93
CA VAL A 43 7.49 -8.46 14.72
C VAL A 43 6.51 -9.00 13.67
N LEU A 44 6.51 -10.31 13.41
CA LEU A 44 5.59 -10.96 12.46
C LEU A 44 4.12 -10.74 12.84
N LEU A 45 3.78 -10.87 14.12
CA LEU A 45 2.41 -10.71 14.62
C LEU A 45 1.97 -9.25 14.68
N CYS A 46 2.90 -8.33 14.95
CA CYS A 46 2.60 -6.90 14.99
C CYS A 46 2.59 -6.26 13.60
N TRP A 47 3.25 -6.84 12.59
CA TRP A 47 3.34 -6.22 11.26
C TRP A 47 2.00 -5.95 10.58
N PRO A 48 0.99 -6.84 10.65
CA PRO A 48 -0.34 -6.55 10.12
C PRO A 48 -0.99 -5.30 10.70
N LEU A 49 -0.55 -4.82 11.88
CA LEU A 49 -1.04 -3.57 12.46
C LEU A 49 -0.75 -2.37 11.54
N LEU A 50 0.32 -2.40 10.73
CA LEU A 50 0.58 -1.38 9.70
C LEU A 50 -0.58 -1.26 8.69
N ARG A 51 -1.37 -2.32 8.49
CA ARG A 51 -2.56 -2.31 7.63
C ARG A 51 -3.85 -2.01 8.38
N VAL A 52 -3.93 -2.34 9.67
CA VAL A 52 -5.09 -2.03 10.52
C VAL A 52 -5.13 -0.53 10.83
N VAL A 53 -3.99 0.04 11.23
CA VAL A 53 -3.82 1.47 11.59
C VAL A 53 -2.82 2.18 10.65
N PRO A 54 -3.07 2.20 9.33
CA PRO A 54 -2.11 2.72 8.37
C PRO A 54 -1.93 4.24 8.47
N VAL A 55 -2.94 4.97 8.95
CA VAL A 55 -2.88 6.42 9.13
C VAL A 55 -1.74 6.77 10.10
N GLN A 56 -1.73 6.16 11.28
CA GLN A 56 -0.71 6.39 12.31
C GLN A 56 0.68 5.95 11.83
N ALA A 57 0.76 4.81 11.13
CA ALA A 57 2.03 4.33 10.58
C ALA A 57 2.61 5.31 9.54
N ILE A 58 1.77 5.84 8.66
CA ILE A 58 2.15 6.81 7.62
C ILE A 58 2.51 8.16 8.22
N GLU A 59 1.77 8.64 9.23
CA GLU A 59 2.10 9.88 9.94
C GLU A 59 3.46 9.79 10.65
N LEU A 60 3.74 8.64 11.29
CA LEU A 60 4.97 8.43 12.05
C LEU A 60 6.21 8.25 11.15
N MET A 61 6.09 7.44 10.10
CA MET A 61 7.25 7.00 9.30
C MET A 61 7.31 7.61 7.89
N GLY A 62 6.23 8.28 7.46
CA GLY A 62 6.07 8.82 6.12
C GLY A 62 5.52 7.80 5.11
N ALA A 63 4.72 8.30 4.18
CA ALA A 63 4.04 7.49 3.15
C ALA A 63 5.01 6.64 2.33
N ARG A 64 6.14 7.23 1.94
CA ARG A 64 7.20 6.56 1.18
C ARG A 64 7.78 5.36 1.92
N PHE A 65 8.12 5.53 3.20
CA PHE A 65 8.74 4.45 3.97
C PHE A 65 7.76 3.30 4.14
N VAL A 66 6.53 3.60 4.55
CA VAL A 66 5.44 2.63 4.70
C VAL A 66 5.20 1.89 3.38
N ALA A 67 5.07 2.60 2.26
CA ALA A 67 4.88 2.00 0.94
C ALA A 67 5.95 0.95 0.59
N CYS A 68 7.21 1.22 0.95
CA CYS A 68 8.33 0.34 0.63
C CYS A 68 8.45 -0.90 1.54
N ILE A 69 7.81 -0.90 2.72
CA ILE A 69 7.95 -1.98 3.70
C ILE A 69 6.66 -2.72 3.98
N GLU A 70 5.49 -2.10 3.79
CA GLU A 70 4.20 -2.59 4.29
C GLU A 70 3.90 -4.05 3.90
N LEU A 71 4.39 -4.50 2.74
CA LEU A 71 4.25 -5.88 2.27
C LEU A 71 5.54 -6.70 2.44
N THR A 72 6.70 -6.12 2.16
CA THR A 72 7.95 -6.87 2.01
C THR A 72 8.74 -7.02 3.31
N GLY A 73 8.53 -6.13 4.29
CA GLY A 73 9.32 -6.10 5.53
C GLY A 73 9.15 -7.36 6.40
N LEU A 74 8.07 -8.12 6.20
CA LEU A 74 7.83 -9.42 6.83
C LEU A 74 8.85 -10.50 6.49
N ALA A 75 9.54 -10.37 5.35
CA ALA A 75 10.45 -11.39 4.87
C ALA A 75 11.62 -11.62 5.83
N VAL A 76 12.18 -10.54 6.38
CA VAL A 76 13.36 -10.62 7.27
C VAL A 76 13.06 -11.41 8.56
N PRO A 77 12.05 -11.04 9.38
CA PRO A 77 11.74 -11.79 10.59
C PRO A 77 11.20 -13.20 10.30
N ALA A 78 10.46 -13.41 9.19
CA ALA A 78 10.01 -14.73 8.79
C ALA A 78 11.18 -15.67 8.48
N VAL A 79 12.11 -15.23 7.64
CA VAL A 79 13.30 -15.99 7.26
C VAL A 79 14.16 -16.31 8.48
N LEU A 80 14.35 -15.34 9.38
CA LEU A 80 15.09 -15.54 10.63
C LEU A 80 14.42 -16.59 11.52
N LEU A 81 13.12 -16.44 11.78
CA LEU A 81 12.35 -17.33 12.66
C LEU A 81 12.35 -18.76 12.14
N PHE A 82 12.00 -18.97 10.87
CA PHE A 82 11.97 -20.31 10.27
C PHE A 82 13.37 -20.90 10.15
N GLY A 83 14.37 -20.07 9.84
CA GLY A 83 15.77 -20.48 9.82
C GLY A 83 16.25 -21.04 11.16
N VAL A 84 16.00 -20.33 12.26
CA VAL A 84 16.36 -20.78 13.62
C VAL A 84 15.52 -21.99 14.04
N ALA A 85 14.20 -21.92 13.89
CA ALA A 85 13.29 -22.99 14.30
C ALA A 85 13.61 -24.33 13.62
N SER A 86 13.95 -24.31 12.32
CA SER A 86 14.32 -25.53 11.57
C SER A 86 15.50 -26.30 12.17
N ARG A 87 16.37 -25.66 12.96
CA ARG A 87 17.54 -26.30 13.58
C ARG A 87 17.24 -27.00 14.89
N HIS A 88 16.12 -26.67 15.53
CA HIS A 88 15.72 -27.26 16.81
C HIS A 88 14.68 -28.38 16.67
N LEU A 89 14.23 -28.70 15.45
CA LEU A 89 13.30 -29.80 15.21
C LEU A 89 14.02 -31.16 15.18
N PRO A 90 13.45 -32.23 15.78
CA PRO A 90 14.11 -33.53 15.86
C PRO A 90 14.10 -34.29 14.53
N ARG A 91 12.99 -34.26 13.79
CA ARG A 91 12.80 -35.03 12.55
C ARG A 91 13.28 -34.24 11.32
N GLN A 92 14.02 -34.89 10.44
CA GLN A 92 14.51 -34.26 9.19
C GLN A 92 13.40 -33.82 8.24
N SER A 93 12.24 -34.51 8.24
CA SER A 93 11.03 -34.08 7.52
C SER A 93 10.58 -32.70 7.95
N ASP A 94 10.51 -32.47 9.27
CA ASP A 94 9.94 -31.27 9.85
C ASP A 94 10.91 -30.09 9.65
N ARG A 95 12.22 -30.34 9.74
CA ARG A 95 13.26 -29.37 9.35
C ARG A 95 13.08 -28.89 7.92
N ARG A 96 12.87 -29.82 6.99
CA ARG A 96 12.63 -29.50 5.56
C ARG A 96 11.34 -28.72 5.40
N ALA A 97 10.26 -29.13 6.04
CA ALA A 97 8.96 -28.43 5.98
C ALA A 97 9.07 -26.97 6.46
N VAL A 98 9.73 -26.72 7.59
CA VAL A 98 9.93 -25.35 8.09
C VAL A 98 10.87 -24.55 7.18
N LEU A 99 11.92 -25.15 6.62
CA LEU A 99 12.75 -24.47 5.61
C LEU A 99 11.98 -24.13 4.33
N MET A 100 10.98 -24.93 3.94
CA MET A 100 10.11 -24.57 2.82
C MET A 100 9.31 -23.30 3.11
N LEU A 101 8.95 -23.02 4.36
CA LEU A 101 8.29 -21.74 4.72
C LEU A 101 9.20 -20.53 4.46
N THR A 102 10.53 -20.68 4.61
CA THR A 102 11.51 -19.66 4.19
C THR A 102 11.44 -19.41 2.68
N ALA A 103 11.30 -20.47 1.87
CA ALA A 103 11.14 -20.33 0.42
C ALA A 103 9.81 -19.65 0.06
N VAL A 104 8.71 -19.99 0.75
CA VAL A 104 7.42 -19.29 0.59
C VAL A 104 7.55 -17.80 0.93
N ALA A 105 8.22 -17.46 2.04
CA ALA A 105 8.48 -16.07 2.41
C ALA A 105 9.31 -15.32 1.34
N ALA A 106 10.30 -15.98 0.75
CA ALA A 106 11.10 -15.41 -0.35
C ALA A 106 10.26 -15.18 -1.62
N ILE A 107 9.41 -16.14 -2.00
CA ILE A 107 8.49 -15.99 -3.15
C ILE A 107 7.52 -14.83 -2.90
N TYR A 108 6.95 -14.75 -1.69
CA TYR A 108 6.08 -13.65 -1.29
C TYR A 108 6.81 -12.30 -1.35
N PHE A 109 8.03 -12.22 -0.82
CA PHE A 109 8.87 -11.01 -0.87
C PHE A 109 9.09 -10.52 -2.31
N VAL A 110 9.48 -11.43 -3.21
CA VAL A 110 9.70 -11.08 -4.63
C VAL A 110 8.40 -10.61 -5.27
N LYS A 111 7.30 -11.34 -5.07
CA LYS A 111 5.99 -10.97 -5.65
C LYS A 111 5.49 -9.62 -5.12
N ALA A 112 5.58 -9.39 -3.81
CA ALA A 112 5.11 -8.18 -3.16
C ALA A 112 6.02 -6.97 -3.42
N GLY A 113 7.31 -7.20 -3.61
CA GLY A 113 8.30 -6.17 -3.91
C GLY A 113 8.55 -5.93 -5.39
N TRP A 114 7.92 -6.71 -6.28
CA TRP A 114 8.16 -6.65 -7.72
C TRP A 114 8.00 -5.24 -8.30
N TRP A 115 7.03 -4.47 -7.80
CA TRP A 115 6.79 -3.09 -8.23
C TRP A 115 8.00 -2.14 -7.99
N MET A 116 8.90 -2.44 -7.05
CA MET A 116 10.09 -1.61 -6.78
C MET A 116 11.21 -1.80 -7.80
N VAL A 117 11.18 -2.91 -8.55
CA VAL A 117 12.24 -3.29 -9.51
C VAL A 117 11.72 -3.45 -10.94
N SER A 118 10.42 -3.70 -11.10
CA SER A 118 9.76 -3.79 -12.40
C SER A 118 9.72 -2.43 -13.08
N PRO A 119 9.80 -2.38 -14.42
CA PRO A 119 9.33 -1.21 -15.14
C PRO A 119 7.89 -0.90 -14.71
N GLY A 120 7.62 0.37 -14.41
CA GLY A 120 6.28 0.83 -14.07
C GLY A 120 5.34 0.81 -15.29
N VAL A 121 4.18 1.43 -15.15
CA VAL A 121 3.20 1.52 -16.24
C VAL A 121 3.79 2.25 -17.45
N VAL A 122 3.66 1.62 -18.62
CA VAL A 122 4.01 2.21 -19.93
C VAL A 122 3.00 3.32 -20.30
N GLY A 123 3.22 4.05 -21.38
CA GLY A 123 2.28 5.12 -21.78
C GLY A 123 0.85 4.59 -21.93
N LEU A 124 -0.09 5.14 -21.16
CA LEU A 124 -1.50 4.77 -21.19
C LEU A 124 -2.30 5.45 -22.33
N GLY A 125 -1.63 6.30 -23.10
CA GLY A 125 -2.27 7.19 -24.07
C GLY A 125 -2.75 8.50 -23.43
N PRO A 126 -3.57 9.27 -24.16
CA PRO A 126 -4.14 10.53 -23.66
C PRO A 126 -5.03 10.31 -22.44
N THR A 127 -4.95 11.22 -21.48
CA THR A 127 -5.82 11.18 -20.29
C THR A 127 -7.28 11.41 -20.70
N ASN A 128 -8.16 10.45 -20.38
CA ASN A 128 -9.58 10.52 -20.72
C ASN A 128 -10.36 11.26 -19.62
N ILE A 129 -10.69 12.52 -19.86
CA ILE A 129 -11.52 13.34 -18.96
C ILE A 129 -12.95 13.38 -19.53
N ASP A 130 -13.94 12.97 -18.72
CA ASP A 130 -15.35 13.03 -19.11
C ASP A 130 -15.96 14.43 -18.97
N GLY A 131 -17.23 14.56 -19.40
CA GLY A 131 -17.97 15.83 -19.35
C GLY A 131 -18.21 16.39 -17.93
N HIS A 132 -17.93 15.61 -16.87
CA HIS A 132 -18.01 16.04 -15.48
C HIS A 132 -16.62 16.37 -14.89
N GLY A 133 -15.57 16.37 -15.71
CA GLY A 133 -14.20 16.60 -15.27
C GLY A 133 -13.57 15.41 -14.54
N LEU A 134 -14.17 14.21 -14.65
CA LEU A 134 -13.65 13.00 -14.03
C LEU A 134 -12.68 12.30 -14.97
N CYS A 135 -11.53 11.86 -14.44
CA CYS A 135 -10.65 10.99 -15.20
C CYS A 135 -11.20 9.56 -15.22
N ARG A 136 -11.43 9.03 -16.41
CA ARG A 136 -11.78 7.63 -16.64
C ARG A 136 -10.49 6.80 -16.64
N GLN A 137 -10.48 5.65 -15.98
CA GLN A 137 -9.29 4.80 -15.96
C GLN A 137 -9.12 4.10 -17.31
N SER A 138 -7.88 4.06 -17.83
CA SER A 138 -7.58 3.44 -19.11
C SER A 138 -7.36 1.92 -19.03
N THR A 139 -7.07 1.40 -17.85
CA THR A 139 -6.86 -0.05 -17.61
C THR A 139 -7.54 -0.48 -16.32
N GLU A 140 -7.68 -1.78 -16.08
CA GLU A 140 -8.30 -2.32 -14.84
C GLU A 140 -7.53 -2.01 -13.55
N TYR A 141 -6.27 -1.57 -13.63
CA TYR A 141 -5.38 -1.37 -12.49
C TYR A 141 -5.01 0.10 -12.24
N THR A 142 -5.57 1.07 -12.97
CA THR A 142 -5.23 2.51 -12.86
C THR A 142 -6.27 3.35 -12.12
N CYS A 143 -7.21 2.75 -11.40
CA CYS A 143 -8.24 3.46 -10.62
C CYS A 143 -7.65 4.51 -9.66
N VAL A 144 -6.53 4.20 -9.01
CA VAL A 144 -5.80 5.13 -8.11
C VAL A 144 -5.24 6.33 -8.89
N ALA A 145 -4.62 6.08 -10.06
CA ALA A 145 -4.07 7.12 -10.92
C ALA A 145 -5.15 8.08 -11.42
N ALA A 146 -6.24 7.53 -11.97
CA ALA A 146 -7.38 8.30 -12.44
C ALA A 146 -8.07 9.10 -11.31
N SER A 147 -8.19 8.51 -10.12
CA SER A 147 -8.70 9.22 -8.94
C SER A 147 -7.83 10.41 -8.54
N MET A 148 -6.50 10.25 -8.53
CA MET A 148 -5.57 11.35 -8.28
C MET A 148 -5.68 12.45 -9.33
N VAL A 149 -5.77 12.10 -10.62
CA VAL A 149 -5.95 13.08 -11.70
C VAL A 149 -7.23 13.89 -11.48
N THR A 150 -8.34 13.23 -11.14
CA THR A 150 -9.61 13.90 -10.84
C THR A 150 -9.46 14.90 -9.69
N VAL A 151 -8.83 14.48 -8.59
CA VAL A 151 -8.62 15.36 -7.42
C VAL A 151 -7.69 16.53 -7.74
N LEU A 152 -6.57 16.27 -8.39
CA LEU A 152 -5.58 17.30 -8.74
C LEU A 152 -6.16 18.34 -9.70
N ARG A 153 -6.86 17.90 -10.75
CA ARG A 153 -7.48 18.80 -11.74
C ARG A 153 -8.57 19.66 -11.11
N ALA A 154 -9.35 19.11 -10.19
CA ALA A 154 -10.34 19.89 -9.42
C ALA A 154 -9.70 20.99 -8.55
N ARG A 155 -8.39 20.91 -8.29
CA ARG A 155 -7.59 21.93 -7.60
C ARG A 155 -6.72 22.77 -8.53
N GLY A 156 -7.00 22.74 -9.83
CA GLY A 156 -6.25 23.50 -10.83
C GLY A 156 -4.83 22.97 -11.07
N ILE A 157 -4.48 21.78 -10.56
CA ILE A 157 -3.18 21.15 -10.80
C ILE A 157 -3.28 20.27 -12.05
N PRO A 158 -2.52 20.57 -13.12
CA PRO A 158 -2.47 19.71 -14.29
C PRO A 158 -1.89 18.34 -13.93
N ALA A 159 -2.58 17.28 -14.29
CA ALA A 159 -2.15 15.91 -14.06
C ALA A 159 -2.62 15.00 -15.19
N GLU A 160 -1.79 14.03 -15.52
CA GLU A 160 -2.08 12.98 -16.50
C GLU A 160 -2.14 11.60 -15.83
N GLU A 161 -2.96 10.69 -16.37
CA GLU A 161 -3.10 9.34 -15.82
C GLU A 161 -1.78 8.58 -15.84
N THR A 162 -1.05 8.63 -16.97
CA THR A 162 0.27 8.00 -17.11
C THR A 162 1.27 8.55 -16.08
N GLU A 163 1.27 9.86 -15.88
CA GLU A 163 2.14 10.52 -14.89
C GLU A 163 1.84 10.01 -13.48
N MET A 164 0.58 10.08 -13.07
CA MET A 164 0.18 9.68 -11.72
C MET A 164 0.33 8.17 -11.50
N ALA A 165 0.12 7.35 -12.53
CA ALA A 165 0.36 5.91 -12.46
C ALA A 165 1.84 5.60 -12.19
N ARG A 166 2.77 6.34 -12.81
CA ARG A 166 4.21 6.23 -12.59
C ARG A 166 4.62 6.72 -11.21
N LEU A 167 4.11 7.87 -10.78
CA LEU A 167 4.40 8.43 -9.45
C LEU A 167 3.90 7.54 -8.32
N ALA A 168 2.74 6.88 -8.50
CA ALA A 168 2.20 5.92 -7.54
C ALA A 168 2.77 4.51 -7.68
N TYR A 169 3.73 4.31 -8.60
CA TYR A 169 4.32 3.01 -8.90
C TYR A 169 3.28 1.92 -9.08
N THR A 170 2.26 2.24 -9.87
CA THR A 170 1.12 1.36 -10.13
C THR A 170 1.62 0.05 -10.72
N GLN A 171 1.22 -1.07 -10.13
CA GLN A 171 1.58 -2.40 -10.60
C GLN A 171 0.56 -2.85 -11.64
N VAL A 172 1.04 -3.32 -12.80
CA VAL A 172 0.19 -3.94 -13.83
C VAL A 172 -0.55 -5.13 -13.22
N GLY A 173 -1.89 -5.12 -13.30
CA GLY A 173 -2.79 -6.12 -12.71
C GLY A 173 -2.92 -6.06 -11.17
N GLY A 174 -2.22 -5.15 -10.48
CA GLY A 174 -2.22 -5.07 -9.01
C GLY A 174 -2.55 -3.68 -8.42
N GLY A 175 -2.46 -2.62 -9.22
CA GLY A 175 -2.79 -1.27 -8.80
C GLY A 175 -1.76 -0.63 -7.86
N ALA A 176 -2.23 0.37 -7.09
CA ALA A 176 -1.44 1.10 -6.10
C ALA A 176 -2.12 1.05 -4.72
N THR A 177 -1.32 1.15 -3.65
CA THR A 177 -1.80 1.17 -2.26
C THR A 177 -2.04 2.61 -1.78
N ASP A 178 -2.72 2.81 -0.65
CA ASP A 178 -2.94 4.15 -0.07
C ASP A 178 -1.63 4.89 0.20
N SER A 179 -0.64 4.19 0.75
CA SER A 179 0.69 4.73 1.02
C SER A 179 1.41 5.16 -0.27
N ARG A 180 1.28 4.38 -1.35
CA ARG A 180 1.79 4.75 -2.69
C ARG A 180 1.03 5.92 -3.31
N ALA A 181 -0.29 5.99 -3.15
CA ALA A 181 -1.10 7.12 -3.61
C ALA A 181 -0.74 8.42 -2.89
N LEU A 182 -0.61 8.37 -1.55
CA LEU A 182 -0.22 9.53 -0.77
C LEU A 182 1.19 10.00 -1.14
N TRP A 183 2.15 9.07 -1.25
CA TRP A 183 3.51 9.40 -1.69
C TRP A 183 3.56 10.02 -3.09
N ALA A 184 2.72 9.55 -4.02
CA ALA A 184 2.60 10.14 -5.36
C ALA A 184 2.09 11.58 -5.31
N LEU A 185 1.05 11.84 -4.51
CA LEU A 185 0.51 13.19 -4.31
C LEU A 185 1.53 14.11 -3.64
N GLU A 186 2.24 13.65 -2.61
CA GLU A 186 3.31 14.41 -1.96
C GLU A 186 4.42 14.79 -2.95
N SER A 187 4.71 13.89 -3.89
CA SER A 187 5.70 14.13 -4.93
C SER A 187 5.21 15.12 -5.97
N LYS A 188 3.96 14.99 -6.43
CA LYS A 188 3.32 15.85 -7.44
C LYS A 188 3.08 17.28 -6.93
N LEU A 189 2.71 17.42 -5.67
CA LEU A 189 2.36 18.71 -5.04
C LEU A 189 3.56 19.41 -4.41
N ARG A 190 4.76 18.86 -4.55
CA ARG A 190 5.98 19.47 -4.02
C ARG A 190 6.20 20.86 -4.61
N GLY A 191 6.33 21.86 -3.75
CA GLY A 191 6.51 23.26 -4.15
C GLY A 191 5.19 24.00 -4.40
N THR A 192 4.04 23.35 -4.22
CA THR A 192 2.74 24.00 -4.15
C THR A 192 2.34 24.26 -2.69
N GLU A 193 1.30 25.06 -2.47
CA GLU A 193 0.73 25.28 -1.13
C GLU A 193 -0.16 24.11 -0.67
N LEU A 194 -0.63 23.29 -1.60
CA LEU A 194 -1.51 22.16 -1.35
C LEU A 194 -0.74 20.99 -0.73
N LYS A 195 -1.33 20.39 0.31
CA LYS A 195 -0.76 19.25 1.02
C LYS A 195 -1.74 18.10 1.05
N PRO A 196 -1.34 16.90 0.59
CA PRO A 196 -2.16 15.74 0.75
C PRO A 196 -2.09 15.25 2.21
N LYS A 197 -3.21 14.79 2.76
CA LYS A 197 -3.29 14.20 4.11
C LYS A 197 -4.10 12.93 4.08
N TYR A 198 -3.60 11.89 4.73
CA TYR A 198 -4.31 10.62 4.88
C TYR A 198 -4.93 10.56 6.26
N LYS A 199 -6.26 10.52 6.34
CA LYS A 199 -7.03 10.65 7.58
C LYS A 199 -7.99 9.48 7.74
N ARG A 200 -8.21 9.05 8.98
CA ARG A 200 -9.38 8.25 9.34
C ARG A 200 -10.54 9.20 9.54
N LEU A 201 -11.66 8.93 8.90
CA LEU A 201 -12.84 9.78 8.94
C LEU A 201 -14.06 8.93 9.30
N ASP A 202 -14.97 9.50 10.08
CA ASP A 202 -16.34 9.00 10.24
C ASP A 202 -17.28 9.72 9.26
N GLN A 203 -18.59 9.56 9.44
CA GLN A 203 -19.60 10.23 8.61
C GLN A 203 -19.47 11.76 8.66
N ALA A 204 -19.35 12.36 9.85
CA ALA A 204 -19.27 13.80 10.00
C ALA A 204 -17.96 14.34 9.37
N GLY A 205 -16.85 13.64 9.61
CA GLY A 205 -15.56 13.94 9.00
C GLY A 205 -15.57 13.81 7.48
N LEU A 206 -16.28 12.82 6.92
CA LEU A 206 -16.46 12.69 5.48
C LEU A 206 -17.22 13.90 4.91
N ILE A 207 -18.31 14.33 5.54
CA ILE A 207 -19.11 15.47 5.09
C ILE A 207 -18.27 16.75 5.15
N ALA A 208 -17.52 16.97 6.23
CA ALA A 208 -16.72 18.17 6.45
C ALA A 208 -15.41 18.23 5.64
N ALA A 209 -14.87 17.08 5.21
CA ALA A 209 -13.58 17.03 4.52
C ALA A 209 -13.60 17.83 3.20
N ALA A 210 -12.47 18.46 2.86
CA ALA A 210 -12.31 19.17 1.59
C ALA A 210 -12.56 18.23 0.39
N LYS A 211 -13.36 18.69 -0.58
CA LYS A 211 -13.73 17.93 -1.77
C LYS A 211 -12.97 18.41 -3.02
N PRO A 212 -12.82 17.55 -4.05
CA PRO A 212 -12.96 16.10 -3.94
C PRO A 212 -11.86 15.49 -3.05
N CYS A 213 -12.14 14.35 -2.41
CA CYS A 213 -11.16 13.57 -1.65
C CYS A 213 -11.19 12.10 -2.07
N MET A 214 -10.06 11.40 -2.03
CA MET A 214 -9.99 10.00 -2.45
C MET A 214 -10.33 9.06 -1.29
N VAL A 215 -11.09 8.01 -1.56
CA VAL A 215 -11.47 6.98 -0.59
C VAL A 215 -11.29 5.59 -1.21
N GLN A 216 -11.16 4.57 -0.36
CA GLN A 216 -11.24 3.18 -0.79
C GLN A 216 -12.60 2.58 -0.46
N LEU A 217 -13.24 2.00 -1.48
CA LEU A 217 -14.38 1.11 -1.35
C LEU A 217 -13.90 -0.34 -1.31
N ASP A 218 -14.55 -1.15 -0.49
CA ASP A 218 -14.37 -2.59 -0.40
C ASP A 218 -15.24 -3.28 -1.47
N TRP A 219 -14.60 -3.86 -2.49
CA TRP A 219 -15.28 -4.62 -3.55
C TRP A 219 -15.12 -6.14 -3.34
N GLY A 220 -14.61 -6.56 -2.18
CA GLY A 220 -14.40 -7.95 -1.82
C GLY A 220 -13.03 -8.19 -1.19
N TYR A 221 -12.84 -9.42 -0.73
CA TYR A 221 -11.75 -9.80 0.19
C TYR A 221 -10.33 -9.44 -0.29
N PHE A 222 -10.12 -9.33 -1.60
CA PHE A 222 -8.81 -9.03 -2.19
C PHE A 222 -8.80 -7.83 -3.14
N VAL A 223 -9.93 -7.14 -3.35
CA VAL A 223 -10.05 -6.07 -4.35
C VAL A 223 -10.62 -4.84 -3.69
N SER A 224 -9.84 -3.76 -3.73
CA SER A 224 -10.27 -2.44 -3.27
C SER A 224 -10.32 -1.49 -4.45
N HIS A 225 -11.34 -0.64 -4.50
CA HIS A 225 -11.51 0.34 -5.56
C HIS A 225 -11.36 1.74 -5.01
N MET A 226 -10.44 2.51 -5.57
CA MET A 226 -10.23 3.89 -5.15
C MET A 226 -11.08 4.82 -6.00
N VAL A 227 -11.85 5.69 -5.34
CA VAL A 227 -12.72 6.67 -6.00
C VAL A 227 -12.58 8.04 -5.33
N PRO A 228 -12.70 9.14 -6.08
CA PRO A 228 -12.93 10.47 -5.52
C PRO A 228 -14.38 10.60 -5.04
N VAL A 229 -14.56 11.06 -3.83
CA VAL A 229 -15.84 11.60 -3.33
C VAL A 229 -15.90 13.06 -3.75
N MET A 230 -16.89 13.39 -4.57
CA MET A 230 -17.12 14.72 -5.12
C MET A 230 -17.95 15.57 -4.16
N GLU A 231 -19.00 14.98 -3.58
CA GLU A 231 -19.93 15.63 -2.66
C GLU A 231 -20.38 14.61 -1.60
N ALA A 232 -20.63 15.08 -0.38
CA ALA A 232 -21.20 14.26 0.70
C ALA A 232 -22.13 15.12 1.56
N SER A 233 -23.32 14.61 1.85
CA SER A 233 -24.33 15.20 2.73
C SER A 233 -24.82 14.16 3.74
N ALA A 234 -25.85 14.50 4.52
CA ALA A 234 -26.44 13.59 5.51
C ALA A 234 -27.19 12.39 4.89
N ASP A 235 -27.59 12.49 3.63
CA ASP A 235 -28.44 11.52 2.93
C ASP A 235 -27.76 10.84 1.74
N ARG A 236 -26.84 11.54 1.06
CA ARG A 236 -26.20 11.04 -0.17
C ARG A 236 -24.71 11.31 -0.25
N VAL A 237 -24.05 10.52 -1.09
CA VAL A 237 -22.65 10.69 -1.49
C VAL A 237 -22.58 10.62 -3.01
N VAL A 238 -21.90 11.60 -3.60
CA VAL A 238 -21.58 11.60 -5.04
C VAL A 238 -20.12 11.22 -5.18
N ILE A 239 -19.86 10.16 -5.95
CA ILE A 239 -18.50 9.69 -6.28
C ILE A 239 -18.23 9.88 -7.78
N GLY A 240 -16.95 10.08 -8.11
CA GLY A 240 -16.46 10.07 -9.48
C GLY A 240 -15.76 8.76 -9.79
N ASP A 241 -16.52 7.68 -9.95
CA ASP A 241 -15.99 6.33 -10.15
C ASP A 241 -15.16 6.26 -11.46
N PRO A 242 -13.84 5.96 -11.41
CA PRO A 242 -13.01 5.90 -12.61
C PRO A 242 -13.46 4.86 -13.66
N ILE A 243 -14.30 3.89 -13.28
CA ILE A 243 -14.87 2.87 -14.18
C ILE A 243 -16.22 3.28 -14.73
N ASN A 244 -17.07 3.95 -13.94
CA ASN A 244 -18.48 4.17 -14.30
C ASN A 244 -18.91 5.64 -14.44
N GLY A 245 -18.07 6.57 -13.98
CA GLY A 245 -18.26 8.01 -14.10
C GLY A 245 -18.89 8.56 -12.84
N ARG A 246 -19.61 9.67 -12.97
CA ARG A 246 -20.33 10.27 -11.85
C ARG A 246 -21.43 9.32 -11.38
N ARG A 247 -21.44 8.97 -10.10
CA ARG A 247 -22.46 8.13 -9.47
C ARG A 247 -22.93 8.74 -8.16
N GLU A 248 -24.22 8.63 -7.90
CA GLU A 248 -24.84 9.00 -6.64
C GLU A 248 -25.28 7.73 -5.90
N MET A 249 -25.12 7.72 -4.59
CA MET A 249 -25.60 6.64 -3.73
C MET A 249 -26.03 7.19 -2.37
N THR A 250 -26.87 6.44 -1.66
CA THR A 250 -27.23 6.78 -0.29
C THR A 250 -25.99 6.73 0.60
N LEU A 251 -25.95 7.61 1.60
CA LEU A 251 -24.86 7.63 2.57
C LEU A 251 -24.71 6.28 3.28
N GLN A 252 -25.84 5.66 3.67
CA GLN A 252 -25.83 4.34 4.31
C GLN A 252 -25.11 3.28 3.46
N LYS A 253 -25.39 3.23 2.15
CA LYS A 253 -24.73 2.29 1.24
C LYS A 253 -23.24 2.59 1.13
N PHE A 254 -22.88 3.87 0.96
CA PHE A 254 -21.49 4.29 0.89
C PHE A 254 -20.72 3.89 2.17
N MET A 255 -21.29 4.13 3.36
CA MET A 255 -20.65 3.79 4.63
C MET A 255 -20.44 2.29 4.82
N ALA A 256 -21.29 1.45 4.22
CA ALA A 256 -21.14 0.00 4.26
C ALA A 256 -19.99 -0.51 3.36
N GLU A 257 -19.69 0.22 2.27
CA GLU A 257 -18.61 -0.12 1.33
C GLU A 257 -17.29 0.59 1.68
N TRP A 258 -17.32 1.74 2.36
CA TRP A 258 -16.14 2.56 2.61
C TRP A 258 -15.31 2.08 3.79
N LYS A 259 -13.98 2.04 3.61
CA LYS A 259 -13.02 1.63 4.65
C LYS A 259 -12.75 2.66 5.76
N GLY A 260 -13.51 3.76 5.81
CA GLY A 260 -13.39 4.81 6.85
C GLY A 260 -12.10 5.63 6.79
N LYS A 261 -11.42 5.66 5.63
CA LYS A 261 -10.14 6.36 5.41
C LYS A 261 -10.23 7.19 4.14
N ALA A 262 -9.61 8.37 4.14
CA ALA A 262 -9.59 9.26 2.99
C ALA A 262 -8.22 9.93 2.82
N ILE A 263 -7.85 10.20 1.57
CA ILE A 263 -6.77 11.13 1.22
C ILE A 263 -7.43 12.45 0.80
N THR A 264 -7.24 13.49 1.61
CA THR A 264 -7.64 14.87 1.27
C THR A 264 -6.46 15.61 0.67
N VAL A 265 -6.73 16.62 -0.16
CA VAL A 265 -5.75 17.61 -0.60
C VAL A 265 -6.26 18.95 -0.08
N GLU A 266 -5.46 19.67 0.70
CA GLU A 266 -5.86 20.93 1.36
C GLU A 266 -4.73 21.94 1.41
#